data_AF-A0A2E4F8T3-F1
#
_entry.id   AF-A0A2E4F8T3-F1
#
_cell.length_a   1.000
_cell.length_b   1.000
_cell.length_c   1.000
_cell.angle_alpha   90.00
_cell.angle_beta   90.00
_cell.angle_gamma   90.00
#
_symmetry.space_group_name_H-M   'P 1'
#
loop_
_entity.id
_entity.type
_entity.pdbx_description
1 polymer ?
#
loop_
_entity_poly.entity_id
_entity_poly.type
_entity_poly.pdbx_seq_one_letter_code
_entity_poly.pdbx_strand_id
1 'polypeptide(L)'
;MAASAVGTLADASQLGLFHFEHRVALETPEHWLPPGRVDLVEPPAWRSGVLPESKYQAFRHDLLIGSFHPGHRAKWTAHELCHGLIGFAWRPDATPFFLAIAARLAEALPVGLWYYLDEVGLRRCERHRGGGALHGAFCRACEEAAALGMDPASADRAWWTIGAGFVEREVEAAMRSAAEGRMVDHRLGNLDLASDGIAYAGAHQRRLQSPEFARFIETFFRPGEGLHDDLEGLATRVSEVLEGILEGRPVAPVAGDAWARVSQDVGWRLLTLSAELAGESAEQLDRIIDHLAERRDEDAITASIEAYTALNEVYELPAPEAMFAVGYDLPLGHGRSVAQVFEGLRTACPRTVARLGEGGLESVRDFVASDGLMRAPLGKRFAAWAASELSRDLADLASLEAALAHPLPADSEALALGTSEPAEDLRLDSSVVLLELAFDALEDPPGPLERLEPPLRLACRSTGEGEVELAELEPHVHDALRKLAEASGAVAGAALGLDQETLASLQAHGLLVPDRWRVRRESIP
;
A
#
# COMPACT_ATOMS: atom_id res chain seq x y z
N MET A 1 19.28 5.85 7.25
CA MET A 1 18.26 4.83 7.58
C MET A 1 18.30 3.75 6.51
N ALA A 2 17.97 2.50 6.85
CA ALA A 2 17.98 1.40 5.89
C ALA A 2 17.03 1.66 4.70
N ALA A 3 15.80 2.12 4.95
CA ALA A 3 14.88 2.58 3.90
C ALA A 3 15.46 3.61 2.92
N SER A 4 16.27 4.57 3.41
CA SER A 4 16.91 5.57 2.55
C SER A 4 18.06 4.98 1.73
N ALA A 5 18.80 4.02 2.29
CA ALA A 5 19.82 3.27 1.54
C ALA A 5 19.16 2.43 0.44
N VAL A 6 18.07 1.73 0.75
CA VAL A 6 17.25 1.00 -0.23
C VAL A 6 16.76 1.93 -1.33
N GLY A 7 16.19 3.09 -0.99
CA GLY A 7 15.75 4.07 -1.99
C GLY A 7 16.88 4.54 -2.91
N THR A 8 18.08 4.76 -2.36
CA THR A 8 19.27 5.16 -3.15
C THR A 8 19.72 4.03 -4.10
N LEU A 9 19.76 2.79 -3.61
CA LEU A 9 20.13 1.63 -4.42
C LEU A 9 19.08 1.34 -5.51
N ALA A 10 17.81 1.52 -5.18
CA ALA A 10 16.69 1.36 -6.08
C ALA A 10 16.71 2.40 -7.21
N ASP A 11 16.97 3.67 -6.87
CA ASP A 11 17.17 4.76 -7.84
C ASP A 11 18.34 4.46 -8.78
N ALA A 12 19.49 4.03 -8.23
CA ALA A 12 20.64 3.62 -9.03
C ALA A 12 20.35 2.44 -9.97
N SER A 13 19.37 1.59 -9.62
CA SER A 13 18.91 0.43 -10.40
C SER A 13 17.68 0.73 -11.27
N GLN A 14 17.24 2.00 -11.31
CA GLN A 14 16.03 2.47 -11.99
C GLN A 14 14.77 1.64 -11.66
N LEU A 15 14.67 1.21 -10.40
CA LEU A 15 13.49 0.49 -9.90
C LEU A 15 12.38 1.49 -9.57
N GLY A 16 11.16 1.11 -9.91
CA GLY A 16 9.96 1.93 -9.73
C GLY A 16 8.91 1.26 -8.87
N LEU A 17 7.83 1.99 -8.66
CA LEU A 17 6.62 1.49 -8.02
C LEU A 17 5.44 1.70 -8.96
N PHE A 18 4.46 0.80 -8.90
CA PHE A 18 3.15 1.04 -9.46
C PHE A 18 2.14 1.39 -8.37
N HIS A 19 1.20 2.29 -8.66
CA HIS A 19 0.08 2.59 -7.79
C HIS A 19 -0.95 1.46 -7.85
N PHE A 20 -1.09 0.69 -6.76
CA PHE A 20 -1.93 -0.51 -6.71
C PHE A 20 -3.38 -0.24 -7.11
N GLU A 21 -3.98 0.81 -6.57
CA GLU A 21 -5.38 1.18 -6.84
C GLU A 21 -5.63 1.66 -8.28
N HIS A 22 -4.58 1.97 -9.06
CA HIS A 22 -4.68 2.40 -10.46
C HIS A 22 -4.36 1.25 -11.43
N ARG A 23 -3.80 0.14 -10.94
CA ARG A 23 -3.41 -1.04 -11.72
C ARG A 23 -4.57 -2.02 -11.80
N VAL A 24 -4.98 -2.42 -13.01
CA VAL A 24 -6.03 -3.44 -13.18
C VAL A 24 -5.41 -4.83 -13.06
N ALA A 25 -5.97 -5.64 -12.15
CA ALA A 25 -5.68 -7.07 -12.08
C ALA A 25 -6.37 -7.79 -13.26
N LEU A 26 -5.56 -8.45 -14.10
CA LEU A 26 -6.10 -9.33 -15.14
C LEU A 26 -6.58 -10.64 -14.52
N GLU A 27 -7.55 -11.28 -15.16
CA GLU A 27 -7.96 -12.63 -14.78
C GLU A 27 -6.76 -13.58 -14.88
N THR A 28 -6.65 -14.48 -13.89
CA THR A 28 -5.58 -15.48 -13.88
C THR A 28 -6.02 -16.66 -14.75
N PRO A 29 -5.23 -17.05 -15.77
CA PRO A 29 -5.49 -18.23 -16.60
C PRO A 29 -5.88 -19.46 -15.78
N GLU A 30 -6.92 -20.19 -16.18
CA GLU A 30 -7.51 -21.26 -15.35
C GLU A 30 -6.47 -22.33 -15.00
N HIS A 31 -5.63 -22.67 -15.99
CA HIS A 31 -4.58 -23.67 -15.84
C HIS A 31 -3.43 -23.23 -14.92
N TRP A 32 -3.33 -21.94 -14.58
CA TRP A 32 -2.38 -21.42 -13.58
C TRP A 32 -2.91 -21.50 -12.15
N LEU A 33 -4.23 -21.67 -11.97
CA LEU A 33 -4.84 -21.71 -10.64
C LEU A 33 -4.50 -23.03 -9.93
N PRO A 34 -3.86 -23.00 -8.74
CA PRO A 34 -3.65 -24.21 -7.95
C PRO A 34 -4.97 -24.77 -7.38
N PRO A 35 -5.10 -26.10 -7.22
CA PRO A 35 -6.32 -26.70 -6.68
C PRO A 35 -6.65 -26.18 -5.28
N GLY A 36 -7.92 -25.83 -5.04
CA GLY A 36 -8.40 -25.42 -3.72
C GLY A 36 -8.02 -23.99 -3.30
N ARG A 37 -7.47 -23.18 -4.19
CA ARG A 37 -7.11 -21.77 -3.92
C ARG A 37 -8.10 -20.80 -4.56
N VAL A 38 -9.32 -20.82 -4.02
CA VAL A 38 -10.41 -19.92 -4.45
C VAL A 38 -10.06 -18.44 -4.24
N ASP A 39 -9.17 -18.15 -3.30
CA ASP A 39 -8.64 -16.81 -3.00
C ASP A 39 -7.77 -16.22 -4.12
N LEU A 40 -7.44 -17.02 -5.14
CA LEU A 40 -6.69 -16.60 -6.32
C LEU A 40 -7.56 -16.38 -7.56
N VAL A 41 -8.85 -16.77 -7.52
CA VAL A 41 -9.72 -16.81 -8.70
C VAL A 41 -10.23 -15.41 -9.07
N GLU A 42 -10.88 -14.72 -8.13
CA GLU A 42 -11.55 -13.46 -8.41
C GLU A 42 -10.62 -12.26 -8.13
N PRO A 43 -10.56 -11.27 -9.04
CA PRO A 43 -9.89 -10.01 -8.77
C PRO A 43 -10.44 -9.33 -7.50
N PRO A 44 -9.63 -8.53 -6.80
CA PRO A 44 -10.11 -7.80 -5.62
C PRO A 44 -11.21 -6.81 -6.01
N ALA A 45 -12.23 -6.70 -5.16
CA ALA A 45 -13.34 -5.78 -5.33
C ALA A 45 -13.27 -4.64 -4.31
N TRP A 46 -13.58 -3.42 -4.78
CA TRP A 46 -13.66 -2.25 -3.92
C TRP A 46 -14.71 -2.40 -2.82
N ARG A 47 -14.33 -2.01 -1.60
CA ARG A 47 -15.24 -1.90 -0.46
C ARG A 47 -14.89 -0.65 0.32
N SER A 48 -15.84 0.29 0.38
CA SER A 48 -15.68 1.55 1.10
C SER A 48 -14.37 2.28 0.77
N GLY A 49 -13.99 2.37 -0.51
CA GLY A 49 -12.75 3.00 -0.96
C GLY A 49 -11.46 2.26 -0.62
N VAL A 50 -11.56 0.99 -0.24
CA VAL A 50 -10.41 0.10 -0.03
C VAL A 50 -10.46 -1.01 -1.07
N LEU A 51 -9.40 -1.12 -1.86
CA LEU A 51 -9.16 -2.26 -2.73
C LEU A 51 -8.28 -3.25 -1.95
N PRO A 52 -8.80 -4.39 -1.47
CA PRO A 52 -8.00 -5.30 -0.68
C PRO A 52 -6.93 -5.98 -1.55
N GLU A 53 -5.70 -6.02 -1.06
CA GLU A 53 -4.61 -6.77 -1.70
C GLU A 53 -4.60 -8.22 -1.17
N SER A 54 -5.03 -9.17 -2.00
CA SER A 54 -4.85 -10.60 -1.68
C SER A 54 -3.36 -10.94 -1.78
N LYS A 55 -2.76 -11.41 -0.67
CA LYS A 55 -1.32 -11.66 -0.55
C LYS A 55 -0.77 -12.31 -1.81
N TYR A 56 -1.29 -13.45 -2.23
CA TYR A 56 -0.73 -14.21 -3.36
C TYR A 56 -1.33 -13.88 -4.74
N GLN A 57 -2.24 -12.91 -4.85
CA GLN A 57 -2.65 -12.42 -6.18
C GLN A 57 -1.70 -11.32 -6.65
N ALA A 58 -1.39 -10.36 -5.78
CA ALA A 58 -0.59 -9.20 -6.13
C ALA A 58 0.90 -9.37 -5.84
N PHE A 59 1.24 -10.10 -4.78
CA PHE A 59 2.64 -10.32 -4.41
C PHE A 59 3.31 -11.29 -5.39
N ARG A 60 4.38 -10.81 -6.03
CA ARG A 60 5.14 -11.52 -7.07
C ARG A 60 6.62 -11.16 -6.92
N HIS A 61 7.46 -12.13 -6.56
CA HIS A 61 8.92 -11.92 -6.49
C HIS A 61 9.56 -11.76 -7.87
N ASP A 62 8.89 -12.25 -8.91
CA ASP A 62 9.33 -12.23 -10.30
C ASP A 62 9.06 -10.91 -11.04
N LEU A 63 8.47 -9.90 -10.36
CA LEU A 63 8.31 -8.55 -10.89
C LEU A 63 9.31 -7.60 -10.23
N LEU A 64 9.97 -6.77 -11.04
CA LEU A 64 10.94 -5.79 -10.56
C LEU A 64 10.35 -4.40 -10.27
N ILE A 65 9.06 -4.20 -10.53
CA ILE A 65 8.33 -2.99 -10.16
C ILE A 65 7.54 -3.30 -8.89
N GLY A 66 7.84 -2.58 -7.80
CA GLY A 66 7.21 -2.81 -6.51
C GLY A 66 5.78 -2.26 -6.43
N SER A 67 4.98 -2.81 -5.53
CA SER A 67 3.60 -2.36 -5.30
C SER A 67 3.56 -1.16 -4.33
N PHE A 68 3.03 -0.02 -4.76
CA PHE A 68 2.61 1.03 -3.84
C PHE A 68 1.12 0.89 -3.51
N HIS A 69 0.83 0.35 -2.34
CA HIS A 69 -0.52 0.32 -1.79
C HIS A 69 -0.73 1.47 -0.77
N PRO A 70 -1.69 2.40 -1.00
CA PRO A 70 -1.94 3.53 -0.09
C PRO A 70 -2.32 3.12 1.33
N GLY A 71 -3.02 2.00 1.48
CA GLY A 71 -3.37 1.40 2.78
C GLY A 71 -2.23 0.72 3.56
N HIS A 72 -1.05 0.55 2.97
CA HIS A 72 0.09 -0.05 3.68
C HIS A 72 0.85 0.96 4.54
N ARG A 73 1.69 0.48 5.46
CA ARG A 73 2.50 1.34 6.35
C ARG A 73 3.66 2.00 5.61
N ALA A 74 4.21 3.07 6.16
CA ALA A 74 5.31 3.86 5.60
C ALA A 74 6.51 2.99 5.16
N LYS A 75 6.85 1.97 5.94
CA LYS A 75 7.95 1.03 5.66
C LYS A 75 7.74 0.17 4.42
N TRP A 76 6.52 0.07 3.89
CA TRP A 76 6.18 -0.90 2.84
C TRP A 76 6.85 -0.55 1.53
N THR A 77 7.03 0.74 1.24
CA THR A 77 7.73 1.19 0.04
C THR A 77 9.15 0.66 -0.02
N ALA A 78 9.90 0.74 1.09
CA ALA A 78 11.26 0.24 1.13
C ALA A 78 11.30 -1.29 1.06
N HIS A 79 10.33 -1.97 1.69
CA HIS A 79 10.18 -3.42 1.58
C HIS A 79 10.00 -3.86 0.11
N GLU A 80 9.10 -3.22 -0.63
CA GLU A 80 8.81 -3.52 -2.04
C GLU A 80 9.99 -3.23 -2.97
N LEU A 81 10.65 -2.08 -2.81
CA LEU A 81 11.85 -1.77 -3.58
C LEU A 81 13.00 -2.74 -3.28
N CYS A 82 13.07 -3.26 -2.04
CA CYS A 82 14.07 -4.24 -1.67
C CYS A 82 13.87 -5.57 -2.41
N HIS A 83 12.63 -6.00 -2.69
CA HIS A 83 12.38 -7.16 -3.54
C HIS A 83 13.01 -6.98 -4.92
N GLY A 84 12.83 -5.82 -5.56
CA GLY A 84 13.44 -5.52 -6.86
C GLY A 84 14.97 -5.49 -6.84
N LEU A 85 15.60 -5.10 -5.73
CA LEU A 85 17.07 -5.11 -5.57
C LEU A 85 17.65 -6.53 -5.45
N ILE A 86 16.90 -7.43 -4.80
CA ILE A 86 17.27 -8.82 -4.61
C ILE A 86 17.00 -9.64 -5.87
N GLY A 87 15.83 -9.45 -6.46
CA GLY A 87 15.35 -10.23 -7.58
C GLY A 87 14.81 -11.60 -7.15
N PHE A 88 14.75 -12.53 -8.11
CA PHE A 88 14.22 -13.87 -7.88
C PHE A 88 15.05 -14.94 -8.59
N ALA A 89 15.01 -16.17 -8.10
CA ALA A 89 15.66 -17.30 -8.75
C ALA A 89 14.64 -18.18 -9.46
N TRP A 90 14.90 -18.49 -10.73
CA TRP A 90 14.07 -19.37 -11.54
C TRP A 90 14.92 -20.11 -12.57
N ARG A 91 14.47 -21.29 -12.98
CA ARG A 91 15.03 -22.05 -14.10
C ARG A 91 13.97 -22.99 -14.68
N PRO A 92 14.10 -23.44 -15.94
CA PRO A 92 13.07 -24.27 -16.60
C PRO A 92 12.73 -25.59 -15.88
N ASP A 93 13.69 -26.17 -15.16
CA ASP A 93 13.52 -27.40 -14.37
C ASP A 93 13.25 -27.13 -12.88
N ALA A 94 12.88 -25.90 -12.51
CA ALA A 94 12.62 -25.52 -11.12
C ALA A 94 11.50 -26.37 -10.51
N THR A 95 11.85 -27.13 -9.48
CA THR A 95 10.88 -27.88 -8.68
C THR A 95 10.12 -26.96 -7.71
N PRO A 96 8.96 -27.36 -7.18
CA PRO A 96 8.28 -26.58 -6.14
C PRO A 96 9.16 -26.32 -4.91
N PHE A 97 10.06 -27.25 -4.59
CA PHE A 97 11.04 -27.09 -3.51
C PHE A 97 12.08 -26.00 -3.83
N PHE A 98 12.59 -25.96 -5.06
CA PHE A 98 13.47 -24.87 -5.51
C PHE A 98 12.76 -23.52 -5.41
N LEU A 99 11.53 -23.43 -5.93
CA LEU A 99 10.74 -22.18 -5.90
C LEU A 99 10.44 -21.72 -4.46
N ALA A 100 10.22 -22.65 -3.53
CA ALA A 100 10.01 -22.33 -2.12
C ALA A 100 11.28 -21.74 -1.48
N ILE A 101 12.46 -22.28 -1.79
CA ILE A 101 13.72 -21.74 -1.27
C ILE A 101 14.05 -20.40 -1.93
N ALA A 102 13.80 -20.26 -3.23
CA ALA A 102 13.98 -18.99 -3.95
C ALA A 102 13.12 -17.88 -3.34
N ALA A 103 11.84 -18.15 -3.07
CA ALA A 103 10.93 -17.20 -2.43
C ALA A 103 11.39 -16.83 -1.00
N ARG A 104 11.84 -17.82 -0.23
CA ARG A 104 12.42 -17.59 1.10
C ARG A 104 13.63 -16.66 1.06
N LEU A 105 14.54 -16.88 0.10
CA LEU A 105 15.73 -16.04 -0.08
C LEU A 105 15.34 -14.62 -0.52
N ALA A 106 14.39 -14.49 -1.44
CA ALA A 106 13.88 -13.20 -1.90
C ALA A 106 13.25 -12.39 -0.75
N GLU A 107 12.61 -13.05 0.23
CA GLU A 107 12.01 -12.41 1.42
C GLU A 107 12.99 -12.10 2.55
N ALA A 108 14.14 -12.79 2.62
CA ALA A 108 15.01 -12.74 3.80
C ALA A 108 15.39 -11.31 4.20
N LEU A 109 15.87 -10.52 3.23
CA LEU A 109 16.24 -9.14 3.47
C LEU A 109 15.03 -8.19 3.58
N PRO A 110 14.01 -8.22 2.71
CA PRO A 110 12.80 -7.41 2.86
C PRO A 110 12.12 -7.57 4.23
N VAL A 111 12.03 -8.78 4.78
CA VAL A 111 11.50 -9.03 6.13
C VAL A 111 12.45 -8.53 7.21
N GLY A 112 13.76 -8.79 7.05
CA GLY A 112 14.79 -8.25 7.94
C GLY A 112 14.77 -6.73 8.03
N LEU A 113 14.57 -6.07 6.89
CA LEU A 113 14.40 -4.63 6.76
C LEU A 113 13.18 -4.15 7.54
N TRP A 114 12.01 -4.73 7.27
CA TRP A 114 10.74 -4.31 7.85
C TRP A 114 10.72 -4.39 9.39
N TYR A 115 11.12 -5.54 9.95
CA TYR A 115 11.03 -5.82 11.39
C TYR A 115 12.22 -5.31 12.21
N TYR A 116 13.39 -5.10 11.59
CA TYR A 116 14.61 -4.75 12.33
C TYR A 116 15.31 -3.50 11.78
N LEU A 117 15.80 -3.54 10.54
CA LEU A 117 16.71 -2.49 10.06
C LEU A 117 16.04 -1.11 9.95
N ASP A 118 14.76 -1.08 9.58
CA ASP A 118 13.95 0.15 9.51
C ASP A 118 13.45 0.63 10.88
N GLU A 119 13.73 -0.06 11.99
CA GLU A 119 13.52 0.52 13.32
C GLU A 119 14.63 1.53 13.69
N VAL A 120 15.80 1.45 13.04
CA VAL A 120 16.93 2.35 13.34
C VAL A 120 16.64 3.76 12.86
N GLY A 121 16.50 4.67 13.84
CA GLY A 121 16.21 6.07 13.57
C GLY A 121 14.76 6.33 13.16
N LEU A 122 13.88 5.32 13.27
CA LEU A 122 12.46 5.51 13.00
C LEU A 122 11.83 6.39 14.08
N ARG A 123 11.13 7.43 13.63
CA ARG A 123 10.38 8.29 14.53
C ARG A 123 9.06 7.61 14.90
N ARG A 124 8.82 7.50 16.21
CA ARG A 124 7.58 6.98 16.80
C ARG A 124 6.85 8.09 17.55
N CYS A 125 5.53 7.96 17.68
CA CYS A 125 4.79 8.82 18.60
C CYS A 125 5.25 8.58 20.05
N GLU A 126 4.90 9.49 20.97
CA GLU A 126 5.35 9.41 22.37
C GLU A 126 4.99 8.08 23.04
N ARG A 127 3.80 7.53 22.73
CA ARG A 127 3.31 6.24 23.25
C ARG A 127 4.22 5.06 22.87
N HIS A 128 4.83 5.09 21.69
CA HIS A 128 5.60 3.97 21.13
C HIS A 128 7.10 4.23 21.07
N ARG A 129 7.58 5.36 21.59
CA ARG A 129 9.01 5.69 21.60
C ARG A 129 9.77 4.67 22.47
N GLY A 130 10.78 4.01 21.88
CA GLY A 130 11.59 3.00 22.56
C GLY A 130 10.95 1.61 22.67
N GLY A 131 9.74 1.40 22.14
CA GLY A 131 8.99 0.13 22.23
C GLY A 131 9.34 -0.92 21.16
N GLY A 132 10.26 -0.62 20.25
CA GLY A 132 10.63 -1.50 19.14
C GLY A 132 9.59 -1.58 18.02
N ALA A 133 9.66 -2.66 17.23
CA ALA A 133 8.77 -2.88 16.10
C ALA A 133 7.31 -3.12 16.52
N LEU A 134 6.38 -2.42 15.86
CA LEU A 134 4.95 -2.64 16.04
C LEU A 134 4.51 -3.88 15.25
N HIS A 135 4.53 -5.04 15.90
CA HIS A 135 4.03 -6.29 15.33
C HIS A 135 2.50 -6.23 15.16
N GLY A 136 2.01 -6.07 13.93
CA GLY A 136 0.57 -6.15 13.60
C GLY A 136 -0.30 -4.95 14.01
N ALA A 137 0.08 -4.13 14.99
CA ALA A 137 -0.69 -2.96 15.41
C ALA A 137 -0.43 -1.72 14.53
N PHE A 138 -1.46 -1.15 13.90
CA PHE A 138 -1.37 0.14 13.19
C PHE A 138 -1.47 1.29 14.20
N CYS A 139 -0.65 2.33 14.02
CA CYS A 139 -0.74 3.56 14.81
C CYS A 139 -0.54 4.77 13.90
N ARG A 140 -1.63 5.50 13.62
CA ARG A 140 -1.61 6.70 12.77
C ARG A 140 -0.58 7.72 13.23
N ALA A 141 -0.52 8.01 14.53
CA ALA A 141 0.46 8.95 15.08
C ALA A 141 1.92 8.50 14.85
N CYS A 142 2.19 7.20 14.79
CA CYS A 142 3.50 6.70 14.39
C CYS A 142 3.77 6.87 12.89
N GLU A 143 2.77 6.67 12.03
CA GLU A 143 2.91 6.87 10.58
C GLU A 143 3.11 8.36 10.25
N GLU A 144 2.37 9.26 10.90
CA GLU A 144 2.53 10.70 10.78
C GLU A 144 3.89 11.16 11.32
N ALA A 145 4.32 10.61 12.46
CA ALA A 145 5.66 10.89 12.98
C ALA A 145 6.75 10.38 12.02
N ALA A 146 6.60 9.19 11.44
CA ALA A 146 7.56 8.66 10.47
C ALA A 146 7.67 9.54 9.21
N ALA A 147 6.59 10.19 8.80
CA ALA A 147 6.59 11.14 7.68
C ALA A 147 7.43 12.40 7.93
N LEU A 148 7.70 12.77 9.19
CA LEU A 148 8.62 13.86 9.55
C LEU A 148 10.10 13.48 9.36
N GLY A 149 10.38 12.24 8.97
CA GLY A 149 11.71 11.70 8.78
C GLY A 149 12.36 11.21 10.07
N MET A 150 13.67 10.94 9.96
CA MET A 150 14.47 10.26 10.97
C MET A 150 14.48 10.99 12.32
N ASP A 151 14.54 10.21 13.40
CA ASP A 151 14.88 10.67 14.74
C ASP A 151 16.28 10.12 15.12
N PRO A 152 17.34 10.95 15.09
CA PRO A 152 18.68 10.50 15.48
C PRO A 152 18.76 9.94 16.91
N ALA A 153 17.86 10.34 17.80
CA ALA A 153 17.84 9.85 19.18
C ALA A 153 17.32 8.41 19.30
N SER A 154 16.62 7.88 18.27
CA SER A 154 16.15 6.50 18.20
C SER A 154 17.07 5.58 17.39
N ALA A 155 18.27 6.03 17.03
CA ALA A 155 19.25 5.25 16.27
C ALA A 155 20.00 4.22 17.15
N ASP A 156 19.26 3.24 17.69
CA ASP A 156 19.85 2.11 18.40
C ASP A 156 20.46 1.10 17.41
N ARG A 157 21.79 1.08 17.36
CA ARG A 157 22.55 0.17 16.47
C ARG A 157 22.34 -1.32 16.79
N ALA A 158 21.78 -1.67 17.96
CA ALA A 158 21.46 -3.06 18.26
C ALA A 158 20.51 -3.68 17.23
N TRP A 159 19.59 -2.89 16.67
CA TRP A 159 18.67 -3.34 15.62
C TRP A 159 19.38 -3.71 14.32
N TRP A 160 20.49 -3.04 13.97
CA TRP A 160 21.30 -3.47 12.83
C TRP A 160 21.92 -4.84 13.06
N THR A 161 22.50 -5.07 14.24
CA THR A 161 23.09 -6.38 14.58
C THR A 161 22.03 -7.49 14.59
N ILE A 162 20.84 -7.21 15.15
CA ILE A 162 19.73 -8.18 15.18
C ILE A 162 19.24 -8.49 13.76
N GLY A 163 19.01 -7.46 12.95
CA GLY A 163 18.54 -7.60 11.58
C GLY A 163 19.54 -8.32 10.68
N ALA A 164 20.83 -7.95 10.74
CA ALA A 164 21.90 -8.63 10.02
C ALA A 164 21.95 -10.12 10.38
N GLY A 165 21.99 -10.43 11.68
CA GLY A 165 22.02 -11.81 12.15
C GLY A 165 20.76 -12.60 11.79
N PHE A 166 19.59 -11.96 11.69
CA PHE A 166 18.37 -12.61 11.19
C PHE A 166 18.54 -13.02 9.72
N VAL A 167 18.95 -12.08 8.85
CA VAL A 167 19.12 -12.34 7.41
C VAL A 167 20.18 -13.41 7.17
N GLU A 168 21.33 -13.33 7.84
CA GLU A 168 22.41 -14.31 7.71
C GLU A 168 21.96 -15.73 8.06
N ARG A 169 21.21 -15.89 9.17
CA ARG A 169 20.67 -17.20 9.58
C ARG A 169 19.58 -17.71 8.64
N GLU A 170 18.77 -16.83 8.06
CA GLU A 170 17.79 -17.21 7.04
C GLU A 170 18.47 -17.71 5.77
N VAL A 171 19.50 -17.03 5.30
CA VAL A 171 20.31 -17.47 4.15
C VAL A 171 20.97 -18.81 4.44
N GLU A 172 21.60 -18.98 5.61
CA GLU A 172 22.20 -20.25 6.02
C GLU A 172 21.17 -21.39 6.03
N ALA A 173 20.00 -21.16 6.63
CA ALA A 173 18.94 -22.16 6.71
C ALA A 173 18.34 -22.50 5.33
N ALA A 174 18.22 -21.52 4.42
CA ALA A 174 17.81 -21.72 3.04
C ALA A 174 18.82 -22.61 2.28
N MET A 175 20.12 -22.32 2.39
CA MET A 175 21.17 -23.12 1.74
C MET A 175 21.28 -24.52 2.33
N ARG A 176 21.10 -24.68 3.65
CA ARG A 176 20.96 -26.00 4.27
C ARG A 176 19.75 -26.76 3.77
N SER A 177 18.63 -26.07 3.54
CA SER A 177 17.43 -26.71 2.96
C SER A 177 17.73 -27.29 1.59
N ALA A 178 18.42 -26.53 0.73
CA ALA A 178 18.85 -26.98 -0.58
C ALA A 178 19.77 -28.21 -0.50
N ALA A 179 20.75 -28.20 0.42
CA ALA A 179 21.70 -29.29 0.60
C ALA A 179 21.07 -30.57 1.19
N GLU A 180 20.14 -30.42 2.14
CA GLU A 180 19.49 -31.56 2.82
C GLU A 180 18.27 -32.12 2.04
N GLY A 181 17.78 -31.40 1.02
CA GLY A 181 16.59 -31.80 0.25
C GLY A 181 15.27 -31.73 1.05
N ARG A 182 15.25 -30.94 2.12
CA ARG A 182 14.08 -30.73 2.99
C ARG A 182 14.12 -29.31 3.57
N MET A 183 12.97 -28.73 3.91
CA MET A 183 12.95 -27.41 4.55
C MET A 183 13.57 -27.49 5.94
N VAL A 184 14.51 -26.57 6.21
CA VAL A 184 15.13 -26.35 7.51
C VAL A 184 14.55 -25.06 8.08
N ASP A 185 13.73 -25.18 9.12
CA ASP A 185 13.08 -24.04 9.74
C ASP A 185 14.09 -23.14 10.47
N HIS A 186 13.87 -21.83 10.40
CA HIS A 186 14.44 -20.85 11.31
C HIS A 186 13.28 -19.93 11.73
N ARG A 187 12.90 -20.02 13.01
CA ARG A 187 11.77 -19.26 13.55
C ARG A 187 12.26 -18.23 14.54
N LEU A 188 11.85 -16.98 14.35
CA LEU A 188 12.13 -15.89 15.27
C LEU A 188 10.83 -15.19 15.64
N GLY A 189 10.32 -15.46 16.84
CA GLY A 189 8.99 -15.00 17.26
C GLY A 189 7.90 -15.64 16.40
N ASN A 190 7.14 -14.80 15.68
CA ASN A 190 6.09 -15.23 14.75
C ASN A 190 6.54 -15.26 13.28
N LEU A 191 7.83 -15.04 12.99
CA LEU A 191 8.39 -15.06 11.64
C LEU A 191 8.83 -16.48 11.27
N ASP A 192 8.35 -16.98 10.12
CA ASP A 192 8.69 -18.29 9.56
C ASP A 192 8.75 -18.20 8.02
N LEU A 193 9.93 -17.84 7.50
CA LEU A 193 10.11 -17.68 6.05
C LEU A 193 10.15 -19.01 5.30
N ALA A 194 10.36 -20.13 6.01
CA ALA A 194 10.23 -21.46 5.40
C ALA A 194 8.76 -21.73 5.05
N SER A 195 7.84 -21.43 5.98
CA SER A 195 6.40 -21.52 5.72
C SER A 195 5.94 -20.54 4.65
N ASP A 196 6.43 -19.29 4.66
CA ASP A 196 6.09 -18.31 3.62
C ASP A 196 6.55 -18.76 2.23
N GLY A 197 7.78 -19.27 2.11
CA GLY A 197 8.30 -19.81 0.86
C GLY A 197 7.48 -21.00 0.33
N ILE A 198 7.08 -21.93 1.20
CA ILE A 198 6.19 -23.04 0.82
C ILE A 198 4.84 -22.51 0.33
N ALA A 199 4.27 -21.53 1.03
CA ALA A 199 2.97 -20.97 0.68
C ALA A 199 3.03 -20.20 -0.65
N TYR A 200 4.11 -19.48 -0.91
CA TYR A 200 4.38 -18.84 -2.21
C TYR A 200 4.47 -19.89 -3.32
N ALA A 201 5.32 -20.91 -3.17
CA ALA A 201 5.44 -21.97 -4.17
C ALA A 201 4.10 -22.67 -4.41
N GLY A 202 3.34 -22.97 -3.35
CA GLY A 202 2.00 -23.56 -3.47
C GLY A 202 1.00 -22.67 -4.21
N ALA A 203 1.11 -21.35 -4.08
CA ALA A 203 0.25 -20.38 -4.76
C ALA A 203 0.62 -20.16 -6.23
N HIS A 204 1.91 -20.21 -6.58
CA HIS A 204 2.39 -19.78 -7.90
C HIS A 204 3.01 -20.89 -8.74
N GLN A 205 3.22 -22.11 -8.24
CA GLN A 205 3.95 -23.16 -8.97
C GLN A 205 3.42 -23.40 -10.39
N ARG A 206 2.08 -23.48 -10.58
CA ARG A 206 1.50 -23.75 -11.89
C ARG A 206 1.82 -22.65 -12.90
N ARG A 207 1.75 -21.39 -12.45
CA ARG A 207 2.16 -20.21 -13.23
C ARG A 207 3.67 -20.24 -13.49
N LEU A 208 4.50 -20.42 -12.46
CA LEU A 208 5.96 -20.38 -12.57
C LEU A 208 6.53 -21.55 -13.38
N GLN A 209 5.77 -22.62 -13.57
CA GLN A 209 6.13 -23.78 -14.40
C GLN A 209 5.42 -23.78 -15.76
N SER A 210 4.66 -22.73 -16.07
CA SER A 210 3.94 -22.61 -17.34
C SER A 210 4.90 -22.30 -18.51
N PRO A 211 4.58 -22.73 -19.74
CA PRO A 211 5.33 -22.34 -20.93
C PRO A 211 5.40 -20.82 -21.13
N GLU A 212 4.34 -20.10 -20.77
CA GLU A 212 4.25 -18.65 -20.93
C GLU A 212 5.19 -17.93 -19.95
N PHE A 213 5.33 -18.44 -18.72
CA PHE A 213 6.29 -17.90 -17.77
C PHE A 213 7.73 -18.19 -18.20
N ALA A 214 8.02 -19.38 -18.74
CA ALA A 214 9.32 -19.67 -19.31
C ALA A 214 9.64 -18.71 -20.47
N ARG A 215 8.69 -18.51 -21.38
CA ARG A 215 8.81 -17.54 -22.48
C ARG A 215 9.03 -16.12 -21.95
N PHE A 216 8.30 -15.70 -20.91
CA PHE A 216 8.48 -14.39 -20.28
C PHE A 216 9.92 -14.17 -19.83
N ILE A 217 10.46 -15.14 -19.09
CA ILE A 217 11.84 -15.10 -18.60
C ILE A 217 12.83 -15.03 -19.77
N GLU A 218 12.73 -15.97 -20.72
CA GLU A 218 13.67 -16.09 -21.85
C GLU A 218 13.64 -14.86 -22.79
N THR A 219 12.49 -14.18 -22.86
CA THR A 219 12.26 -13.07 -23.79
C THR A 219 12.61 -11.72 -23.17
N PHE A 220 12.25 -11.49 -21.90
CA PHE A 220 12.30 -10.16 -21.26
C PHE A 220 13.40 -10.00 -20.21
N PHE A 221 14.08 -11.07 -19.80
CA PHE A 221 15.21 -10.97 -18.87
C PHE A 221 16.54 -11.23 -19.56
N ARG A 222 17.47 -10.31 -19.34
CA ARG A 222 18.88 -10.44 -19.73
C ARG A 222 19.74 -10.71 -18.48
N PRO A 223 20.98 -11.21 -18.63
CA PRO A 223 21.88 -11.42 -17.50
C PRO A 223 22.02 -10.16 -16.64
N GLY A 224 21.83 -10.32 -15.32
CA GLY A 224 21.92 -9.23 -14.35
C GLY A 224 20.65 -8.38 -14.18
N GLU A 225 19.59 -8.63 -14.94
CA GLU A 225 18.30 -7.92 -14.79
C GLU A 225 17.45 -8.52 -13.65
N GLY A 226 18.03 -8.84 -12.50
CA GLY A 226 17.28 -9.25 -11.31
C GLY A 226 16.72 -10.68 -11.34
N LEU A 227 17.14 -11.50 -12.30
CA LEU A 227 16.86 -12.94 -12.32
C LEU A 227 18.14 -13.73 -12.11
N HIS A 228 18.06 -14.76 -11.27
CA HIS A 228 19.16 -15.66 -10.94
C HIS A 228 18.85 -17.09 -11.42
N ASP A 229 19.85 -17.76 -11.99
CA ASP A 229 19.71 -19.14 -12.49
C ASP A 229 19.80 -20.19 -11.37
N ASP A 230 20.29 -19.79 -10.19
CA ASP A 230 20.47 -20.67 -9.03
C ASP A 230 20.29 -19.94 -7.69
N LEU A 231 20.22 -20.73 -6.61
CA LEU A 231 20.01 -20.24 -5.25
C LEU A 231 21.26 -19.59 -4.65
N GLU A 232 22.46 -19.93 -5.12
CA GLU A 232 23.72 -19.40 -4.60
C GLU A 232 23.96 -17.97 -5.08
N GLY A 233 23.65 -17.68 -6.35
CA GLY A 233 23.64 -16.34 -6.92
C GLY A 233 22.65 -15.43 -6.20
N LEU A 234 21.43 -15.91 -5.95
CA LEU A 234 20.43 -15.16 -5.19
C LEU A 234 20.87 -14.92 -3.74
N ALA A 235 21.40 -15.93 -3.06
CA ALA A 235 21.93 -15.79 -1.69
C ALA A 235 23.09 -14.78 -1.63
N THR A 236 24.01 -14.83 -2.60
CA THR A 236 25.12 -13.87 -2.73
C THR A 236 24.59 -12.45 -2.91
N ARG A 237 23.55 -12.27 -3.74
CA ARG A 237 22.91 -10.97 -3.93
C ARG A 237 22.25 -10.45 -2.65
N VAL A 238 21.59 -11.30 -1.88
CA VAL A 238 21.03 -10.95 -0.56
C VAL A 238 22.11 -10.40 0.37
N SER A 239 23.26 -11.08 0.45
CA SER A 239 24.38 -10.62 1.26
C SER A 239 24.98 -9.31 0.75
N GLU A 240 25.17 -9.15 -0.56
CA GLU A 240 25.70 -7.92 -1.18
C GLU A 240 24.82 -6.71 -0.83
N VAL A 241 23.50 -6.82 -1.01
CA VAL A 241 22.56 -5.72 -0.72
C VAL A 241 22.49 -5.42 0.77
N LEU A 242 22.53 -6.45 1.64
CA LEU A 242 22.59 -6.28 3.09
C LEU A 242 23.84 -5.47 3.49
N GLU A 243 25.03 -5.83 2.99
CA GLU A 243 26.27 -5.09 3.26
C GLU A 243 26.21 -3.66 2.73
N GLY A 244 25.62 -3.45 1.56
CA GLY A 244 25.37 -2.11 1.01
C GLY A 244 24.52 -1.24 1.92
N ILE A 245 23.45 -1.80 2.49
CA ILE A 245 22.55 -1.10 3.42
C ILE A 245 23.24 -0.79 4.75
N LEU A 246 23.98 -1.75 5.31
CA LEU A 246 24.56 -1.62 6.65
C LEU A 246 25.85 -0.81 6.67
N GLU A 247 26.71 -1.00 5.68
CA GLU A 247 28.08 -0.48 5.67
C GLU A 247 28.32 0.57 4.57
N GLY A 248 27.35 0.77 3.67
CA GLY A 248 27.53 1.66 2.52
C GLY A 248 28.52 1.11 1.50
N ARG A 249 28.72 -0.21 1.45
CA ARG A 249 29.55 -0.85 0.42
C ARG A 249 28.93 -0.63 -0.97
N PRO A 250 29.73 -0.52 -2.03
CA PRO A 250 29.21 -0.49 -3.39
C PRO A 250 28.41 -1.77 -3.67
N VAL A 251 27.19 -1.60 -4.17
CA VAL A 251 26.32 -2.67 -4.65
C VAL A 251 26.17 -2.48 -6.16
N ALA A 252 26.33 -3.54 -6.94
CA ALA A 252 26.10 -3.48 -8.37
C ALA A 252 24.62 -3.15 -8.65
N PRO A 253 24.31 -2.12 -9.45
CA PRO A 253 22.93 -1.86 -9.86
C PRO A 253 22.32 -3.05 -10.60
N VAL A 254 21.02 -3.26 -10.43
CA VAL A 254 20.29 -4.26 -11.25
C VAL A 254 20.33 -3.78 -12.70
N ALA A 255 20.79 -4.63 -13.62
CA ALA A 255 20.98 -4.26 -15.03
C ALA A 255 19.65 -3.94 -15.71
N GLY A 256 19.69 -3.12 -16.77
CA GLY A 256 18.50 -2.61 -17.47
C GLY A 256 18.04 -1.25 -16.94
N ASP A 257 17.41 -0.47 -17.80
CA ASP A 257 16.86 0.84 -17.48
C ASP A 257 15.36 0.76 -17.11
N ALA A 258 14.73 1.91 -16.88
CA ALA A 258 13.32 2.00 -16.54
C ALA A 258 12.42 1.37 -17.63
N TRP A 259 12.72 1.59 -18.92
CA TRP A 259 11.93 1.03 -20.03
C TRP A 259 12.09 -0.48 -20.17
N ALA A 260 13.24 -1.02 -19.79
CA ALA A 260 13.43 -2.46 -19.63
C ALA A 260 12.47 -3.05 -18.57
N ARG A 261 12.20 -2.35 -17.46
CA ARG A 261 11.23 -2.76 -16.42
C ARG A 261 9.80 -2.65 -16.90
N VAL A 262 9.47 -1.53 -17.55
CA VAL A 262 8.14 -1.31 -18.13
C VAL A 262 7.84 -2.39 -19.17
N SER A 263 8.81 -2.73 -20.01
CA SER A 263 8.65 -3.77 -21.03
C SER A 263 8.48 -5.17 -20.42
N GLN A 264 9.17 -5.46 -19.31
CA GLN A 264 8.95 -6.71 -18.56
C GLN A 264 7.52 -6.77 -18.01
N ASP A 265 7.04 -5.70 -17.37
CA ASP A 265 5.70 -5.66 -16.79
C ASP A 265 4.60 -5.75 -17.86
N VAL A 266 4.69 -4.95 -18.92
CA VAL A 266 3.75 -4.99 -20.05
C VAL A 266 3.82 -6.33 -20.79
N GLY A 267 5.03 -6.84 -21.05
CA GLY A 267 5.27 -8.13 -21.68
C GLY A 267 4.65 -9.28 -20.89
N TRP A 268 4.78 -9.27 -19.56
CA TRP A 268 4.16 -10.28 -18.70
C TRP A 268 2.63 -10.25 -18.78
N ARG A 269 2.04 -9.04 -18.81
CA ARG A 269 0.58 -8.91 -18.97
C ARG A 269 0.13 -9.46 -20.33
N LEU A 270 0.82 -9.13 -21.42
CA LEU A 270 0.50 -9.63 -22.76
C LEU A 270 0.62 -11.16 -22.83
N LEU A 271 1.66 -11.73 -22.22
CA LEU A 271 1.83 -13.19 -22.14
C LEU A 271 0.75 -13.86 -21.27
N THR A 272 0.31 -13.21 -20.20
CA THR A 272 -0.83 -13.68 -19.40
C THR A 272 -2.10 -13.81 -20.25
N LEU A 273 -2.37 -12.81 -21.09
CA LEU A 273 -3.49 -12.88 -22.04
C LEU A 273 -3.26 -13.96 -23.12
N SER A 274 -2.05 -14.09 -23.64
CA SER A 274 -1.74 -15.09 -24.68
C SER A 274 -2.02 -16.54 -24.23
N ALA A 275 -1.95 -16.80 -22.92
CA ALA A 275 -2.22 -18.11 -22.33
C ALA A 275 -3.67 -18.59 -22.54
N GLU A 276 -4.57 -17.66 -22.84
CA GLU A 276 -6.02 -17.91 -23.04
C GLU A 276 -6.45 -17.69 -24.51
N LEU A 277 -5.51 -17.38 -25.42
CA LEU A 277 -5.80 -17.14 -26.84
C LEU A 277 -5.34 -18.31 -27.72
N ALA A 278 -5.97 -18.41 -28.90
CA ALA A 278 -5.60 -19.38 -29.92
C ALA A 278 -5.86 -18.85 -31.33
N GLY A 279 -5.21 -19.45 -32.33
CA GLY A 279 -5.40 -19.10 -33.73
C GLY A 279 -4.84 -17.72 -34.08
N GLU A 280 -5.52 -17.01 -34.98
CA GLU A 280 -5.00 -15.76 -35.55
C GLU A 280 -4.75 -14.68 -34.48
N SER A 281 -5.65 -14.50 -33.51
CA SER A 281 -5.48 -13.50 -32.45
C SER A 281 -4.23 -13.73 -31.60
N ALA A 282 -3.89 -14.99 -31.32
CA ALA A 282 -2.66 -15.36 -30.63
C ALA A 282 -1.43 -15.02 -31.48
N GLU A 283 -1.43 -15.35 -32.78
CA GLU A 283 -0.33 -15.01 -33.70
C GLU A 283 -0.15 -13.48 -33.87
N GLN A 284 -1.23 -12.70 -33.83
CA GLN A 284 -1.14 -11.24 -33.86
C GLN A 284 -0.57 -10.68 -32.55
N LEU A 285 -1.02 -11.20 -31.39
CA LEU A 285 -0.51 -10.80 -30.08
C LEU A 285 0.97 -11.17 -29.91
N ASP A 286 1.39 -12.33 -30.42
CA ASP A 286 2.78 -12.77 -30.40
C ASP A 286 3.70 -11.79 -31.13
N ARG A 287 3.26 -11.25 -32.27
CA ARG A 287 4.03 -10.22 -32.98
C ARG A 287 4.21 -8.93 -32.17
N ILE A 288 3.22 -8.58 -31.35
CA ILE A 288 3.32 -7.43 -30.43
C ILE A 288 4.34 -7.72 -29.33
N ILE A 289 4.27 -8.91 -28.73
CA ILE A 289 5.19 -9.36 -27.67
C ILE A 289 6.63 -9.37 -28.19
N ASP A 290 6.86 -9.97 -29.35
CA ASP A 290 8.20 -10.09 -29.94
C ASP A 290 8.77 -8.70 -30.28
N HIS A 291 7.96 -7.80 -30.84
CA HIS A 291 8.37 -6.42 -31.11
C HIS A 291 8.78 -5.67 -29.84
N LEU A 292 7.98 -5.80 -28.77
CA LEU A 292 8.27 -5.19 -27.48
C LEU A 292 9.59 -5.70 -26.90
N ALA A 293 9.82 -7.02 -26.98
CA ALA A 293 11.02 -7.67 -26.47
C ALA A 293 12.31 -7.26 -27.20
N GLU A 294 12.23 -7.03 -28.50
CA GLU A 294 13.39 -6.65 -29.33
C GLU A 294 13.91 -5.24 -28.98
N ARG A 295 13.00 -4.27 -28.79
CA ARG A 295 13.36 -2.85 -28.63
C ARG A 295 13.42 -2.37 -27.17
N ARG A 296 12.43 -2.73 -26.35
CA ARG A 296 12.30 -2.36 -24.93
C ARG A 296 12.49 -0.86 -24.64
N ASP A 297 11.92 0.01 -25.48
CA ASP A 297 11.95 1.47 -25.36
C ASP A 297 10.52 2.06 -25.37
N GLU A 298 10.41 3.38 -25.16
CA GLU A 298 9.12 4.11 -25.14
C GLU A 298 8.35 3.97 -26.47
N ASP A 299 9.05 3.99 -27.60
CA ASP A 299 8.46 3.81 -28.93
C ASP A 299 7.83 2.42 -29.07
N ALA A 300 8.50 1.37 -28.58
CA ALA A 300 8.00 0.01 -28.63
C ALA A 300 6.76 -0.17 -27.74
N ILE A 301 6.70 0.50 -26.59
CA ILE A 301 5.50 0.55 -25.75
C ILE A 301 4.36 1.24 -26.50
N THR A 302 4.62 2.39 -27.10
CA THR A 302 3.64 3.14 -27.92
C THR A 302 3.09 2.26 -29.04
N ALA A 303 3.98 1.63 -29.82
CA ALA A 303 3.60 0.74 -30.90
C ALA A 303 2.81 -0.49 -30.41
N SER A 304 3.14 -1.01 -29.23
CA SER A 304 2.42 -2.13 -28.61
C SER A 304 1.00 -1.74 -28.22
N ILE A 305 0.80 -0.55 -27.66
CA ILE A 305 -0.52 -0.01 -27.32
C ILE A 305 -1.37 0.16 -28.58
N GLU A 306 -0.83 0.79 -29.63
CA GLU A 306 -1.54 1.00 -30.89
C GLU A 306 -1.90 -0.33 -31.57
N ALA A 307 -0.94 -1.26 -31.65
CA ALA A 307 -1.16 -2.57 -32.26
C ALA A 307 -2.20 -3.40 -31.49
N TYR A 308 -2.15 -3.37 -30.14
CA TYR A 308 -3.14 -4.04 -29.31
C TYR A 308 -4.52 -3.40 -29.45
N THR A 309 -4.60 -2.08 -29.55
CA THR A 309 -5.86 -1.36 -29.76
C THR A 309 -6.49 -1.77 -31.08
N ALA A 310 -5.71 -1.80 -32.17
CA ALA A 310 -6.19 -2.29 -33.47
C ALA A 310 -6.61 -3.77 -33.41
N LEU A 311 -5.92 -4.60 -32.62
CA LEU A 311 -6.30 -6.00 -32.40
C LEU A 311 -7.65 -6.10 -31.65
N ASN A 312 -7.86 -5.27 -30.63
CA ASN A 312 -9.11 -5.22 -29.84
C ASN A 312 -10.33 -4.78 -30.68
N GLU A 313 -10.13 -4.00 -31.75
CA GLU A 313 -11.22 -3.66 -32.69
C GLU A 313 -11.75 -4.87 -33.48
N VAL A 314 -10.94 -5.93 -33.61
CA VAL A 314 -11.25 -7.12 -34.41
C VAL A 314 -11.64 -8.32 -33.54
N TYR A 315 -11.05 -8.43 -32.34
CA TYR A 315 -11.23 -9.56 -31.43
C TYR A 315 -11.77 -9.11 -30.07
N GLU A 316 -12.59 -9.96 -29.47
CA GLU A 316 -13.04 -9.76 -28.09
C GLU A 316 -11.87 -10.02 -27.13
N LEU A 317 -11.24 -8.93 -26.70
CA LEU A 317 -10.11 -8.91 -25.77
C LEU A 317 -10.39 -7.91 -24.64
N PRO A 318 -9.65 -7.94 -23.52
CA PRO A 318 -9.70 -6.88 -22.53
C PRO A 318 -9.51 -5.50 -23.17
N ALA A 319 -10.28 -4.51 -22.71
CA ALA A 319 -10.16 -3.14 -23.23
C ALA A 319 -8.71 -2.62 -23.08
N PRO A 320 -8.16 -1.88 -24.05
CA PRO A 320 -6.79 -1.36 -23.97
C PRO A 320 -6.51 -0.57 -22.69
N GLU A 321 -7.49 0.18 -22.18
CA GLU A 321 -7.39 0.93 -20.93
C GLU A 321 -7.19 0.02 -19.72
N ALA A 322 -7.81 -1.17 -19.71
CA ALA A 322 -7.61 -2.17 -18.66
C ALA A 322 -6.31 -2.95 -18.88
N MET A 323 -6.01 -3.31 -20.13
CA MET A 323 -4.81 -4.06 -20.50
C MET A 323 -3.53 -3.29 -20.11
N PHE A 324 -3.49 -1.99 -20.38
CA PHE A 324 -2.34 -1.12 -20.10
C PHE A 324 -2.47 -0.29 -18.82
N ALA A 325 -3.45 -0.58 -17.95
CA ALA A 325 -3.49 0.00 -16.60
C ALA A 325 -2.48 -0.71 -15.68
N VAL A 326 -1.22 -0.32 -15.77
CA VAL A 326 -0.08 -0.90 -15.03
C VAL A 326 0.18 -0.22 -13.69
N GLY A 327 -0.44 0.94 -13.41
CA GLY A 327 -0.34 1.72 -12.18
C GLY A 327 0.71 2.84 -12.21
N TYR A 328 1.27 3.15 -13.37
CA TYR A 328 2.19 4.28 -13.61
C TYR A 328 1.98 4.75 -15.05
N ASP A 329 2.44 5.96 -15.37
CA ASP A 329 2.16 6.58 -16.67
C ASP A 329 2.82 5.82 -17.83
N LEU A 330 2.03 5.59 -18.87
CA LEU A 330 2.48 5.06 -20.16
C LEU A 330 2.17 6.07 -21.28
N PRO A 331 2.81 5.96 -22.45
CA PRO A 331 2.47 6.76 -23.62
C PRO A 331 0.98 6.71 -23.99
N LEU A 332 0.55 7.70 -24.78
CA LEU A 332 -0.83 7.83 -25.29
C LEU A 332 -1.90 7.98 -24.19
N GLY A 333 -1.51 8.38 -22.97
CA GLY A 333 -2.44 8.58 -21.85
C GLY A 333 -2.90 7.28 -21.18
N HIS A 334 -2.22 6.17 -21.44
CA HIS A 334 -2.43 4.90 -20.74
C HIS A 334 -1.65 4.85 -19.42
N GLY A 335 -1.76 3.74 -18.69
CA GLY A 335 -0.97 3.48 -17.50
C GLY A 335 -1.78 3.45 -16.21
N ARG A 336 -2.86 4.24 -16.11
CA ARG A 336 -3.71 4.33 -14.92
C ARG A 336 -5.18 4.09 -15.28
N SER A 337 -5.86 3.23 -14.52
CA SER A 337 -7.27 2.93 -14.76
C SER A 337 -8.21 3.94 -14.11
N VAL A 338 -8.76 4.83 -14.93
CA VAL A 338 -9.84 5.75 -14.51
C VAL A 338 -11.08 4.96 -14.07
N ALA A 339 -11.44 3.91 -14.79
CA ALA A 339 -12.61 3.08 -14.47
C ALA A 339 -12.46 2.39 -13.10
N GLN A 340 -11.29 1.84 -12.79
CA GLN A 340 -11.05 1.20 -11.50
C GLN A 340 -11.14 2.20 -10.34
N VAL A 341 -10.54 3.38 -10.50
CA VAL A 341 -10.63 4.43 -9.48
C VAL A 341 -12.05 4.95 -9.34
N PHE A 342 -12.78 5.10 -10.45
CA PHE A 342 -14.20 5.47 -10.43
C PHE A 342 -15.04 4.48 -9.63
N GLU A 343 -14.86 3.17 -9.82
CA GLU A 343 -15.53 2.15 -9.00
C GLU A 343 -15.16 2.25 -7.51
N GLY A 344 -13.89 2.54 -7.20
CA GLY A 344 -13.47 2.81 -5.83
C GLY A 344 -14.19 4.00 -5.22
N LEU A 345 -14.28 5.11 -5.95
CA LEU A 345 -14.99 6.31 -5.51
C LEU A 345 -16.50 6.08 -5.38
N ARG A 346 -17.12 5.23 -6.20
CA ARG A 346 -18.53 4.84 -6.02
C ARG A 346 -18.79 4.14 -4.69
N THR A 347 -17.77 3.53 -4.09
CA THR A 347 -17.91 2.89 -2.77
C THR A 347 -17.55 3.81 -1.59
N ALA A 348 -16.70 4.82 -1.80
CA ALA A 348 -16.28 5.75 -0.74
C ALA A 348 -17.07 7.07 -0.71
N CYS A 349 -17.41 7.61 -1.89
CA CYS A 349 -18.10 8.88 -2.08
C CYS A 349 -19.28 8.71 -3.07
N PRO A 350 -20.21 7.77 -2.82
CA PRO A 350 -21.27 7.40 -3.77
C PRO A 350 -22.12 8.59 -4.21
N ARG A 351 -22.51 9.48 -3.28
CA ARG A 351 -23.39 10.61 -3.56
C ARG A 351 -22.65 11.70 -4.32
N THR A 352 -21.39 11.95 -3.98
CA THR A 352 -20.54 12.89 -4.73
C THR A 352 -20.39 12.42 -6.17
N VAL A 353 -20.05 11.13 -6.38
CA VAL A 353 -19.90 10.57 -7.73
C VAL A 353 -21.22 10.60 -8.51
N ALA A 354 -22.35 10.29 -7.87
CA ALA A 354 -23.67 10.38 -8.52
C ALA A 354 -24.00 11.81 -8.97
N ARG A 355 -23.63 12.83 -8.19
CA ARG A 355 -23.89 14.24 -8.49
C ARG A 355 -22.98 14.83 -9.57
N LEU A 356 -21.81 14.24 -9.83
CA LEU A 356 -21.00 14.61 -10.99
C LEU A 356 -21.72 14.33 -12.33
N GLY A 357 -22.71 13.43 -12.34
CA GLY A 357 -23.54 13.15 -13.50
C GLY A 357 -22.75 12.61 -14.70
N GLU A 358 -23.15 12.99 -15.91
CA GLU A 358 -22.50 12.55 -17.16
C GLU A 358 -21.02 12.96 -17.26
N GLY A 359 -20.60 14.02 -16.56
CA GLY A 359 -19.21 14.48 -16.50
C GLY A 359 -18.33 13.75 -15.48
N GLY A 360 -18.87 12.84 -14.68
CA GLY A 360 -18.13 12.23 -13.56
C GLY A 360 -16.87 11.46 -13.96
N LEU A 361 -16.86 10.79 -15.11
CA LEU A 361 -15.66 10.11 -15.60
C LEU A 361 -14.55 11.08 -15.99
N GLU A 362 -14.88 12.26 -16.50
CA GLU A 362 -13.89 13.30 -16.86
C GLU A 362 -13.28 13.90 -15.59
N SER A 363 -14.09 14.28 -14.61
CA SER A 363 -13.59 14.75 -13.32
C SER A 363 -12.72 13.70 -12.60
N VAL A 364 -13.09 12.43 -12.66
CA VAL A 364 -12.26 11.35 -12.08
C VAL A 364 -10.99 11.12 -12.88
N ARG A 365 -10.98 11.34 -14.20
CA ARG A 365 -9.74 11.34 -14.99
C ARG A 365 -8.79 12.44 -14.53
N ASP A 366 -9.29 13.65 -14.30
CA ASP A 366 -8.48 14.76 -13.79
C ASP A 366 -7.92 14.46 -12.39
N PHE A 367 -8.74 13.85 -11.52
CA PHE A 367 -8.28 13.35 -10.23
C PHE A 367 -7.16 12.32 -10.40
N VAL A 368 -7.34 11.28 -11.21
CA VAL A 368 -6.34 10.21 -11.43
C VAL A 368 -5.01 10.76 -11.98
N ALA A 369 -5.07 11.78 -12.85
CA ALA A 369 -3.88 12.46 -13.35
C ALA A 369 -3.10 13.19 -12.25
N SER A 370 -3.81 13.70 -11.23
CA SER A 370 -3.22 14.39 -10.06
C SER A 370 -2.90 13.48 -8.87
N ASP A 371 -3.48 12.29 -8.81
CA ASP A 371 -3.37 11.34 -7.68
C ASP A 371 -1.99 10.67 -7.68
N GLY A 372 -1.04 11.30 -7.00
CA GLY A 372 0.32 10.77 -6.81
C GLY A 372 0.41 9.67 -5.76
N LEU A 373 1.62 9.15 -5.52
CA LEU A 373 1.87 8.13 -4.49
C LEU A 373 1.71 8.73 -3.07
N MET A 374 0.50 8.65 -2.52
CA MET A 374 0.17 9.15 -1.19
C MET A 374 -0.45 8.07 -0.31
N ARG A 375 0.05 7.94 0.93
CA ARG A 375 -0.52 7.03 1.93
C ARG A 375 -1.72 7.65 2.62
N ALA A 376 -2.85 7.64 1.92
CA ALA A 376 -4.14 8.03 2.46
C ALA A 376 -5.24 7.22 1.77
N PRO A 377 -6.38 6.96 2.42
CA PRO A 377 -7.52 6.28 1.78
C PRO A 377 -8.04 7.05 0.55
N LEU A 378 -8.51 6.32 -0.46
CA LEU A 378 -8.96 6.88 -1.73
C LEU A 378 -9.97 8.03 -1.56
N GLY A 379 -11.00 7.85 -0.73
CA GLY A 379 -12.01 8.89 -0.49
C GLY A 379 -11.42 10.17 0.10
N LYS A 380 -10.40 10.06 0.96
CA LYS A 380 -9.74 11.23 1.56
C LYS A 380 -8.87 11.98 0.55
N ARG A 381 -8.17 11.26 -0.33
CA ARG A 381 -7.38 11.86 -1.42
C ARG A 381 -8.30 12.59 -2.40
N PHE A 382 -9.42 11.96 -2.76
CA PHE A 382 -10.42 12.57 -3.63
C PHE A 382 -11.10 13.78 -2.99
N ALA A 383 -11.47 13.74 -1.71
CA ALA A 383 -12.04 14.89 -1.01
C ALA A 383 -11.07 16.09 -0.97
N ALA A 384 -9.78 15.83 -0.77
CA ALA A 384 -8.75 16.87 -0.79
C ALA A 384 -8.61 17.52 -2.18
N TRP A 385 -8.66 16.71 -3.24
CA TRP A 385 -8.68 17.20 -4.63
C TRP A 385 -9.99 17.95 -4.96
N ALA A 386 -11.14 17.43 -4.54
CA ALA A 386 -12.44 18.05 -4.75
C ALA A 386 -12.53 19.44 -4.12
N ALA A 387 -11.86 19.65 -2.97
CA ALA A 387 -11.79 20.95 -2.32
C ALA A 387 -11.08 22.03 -3.13
N SER A 388 -10.21 21.67 -4.09
CA SER A 388 -9.56 22.62 -5.00
C SER A 388 -10.19 22.69 -6.38
N GLU A 389 -10.68 21.56 -6.91
CA GLU A 389 -11.10 21.45 -8.31
C GLU A 389 -12.63 21.46 -8.53
N LEU A 390 -13.43 21.12 -7.51
CA LEU A 390 -14.89 21.05 -7.64
C LEU A 390 -15.59 22.24 -6.97
N SER A 391 -16.89 22.36 -7.24
CA SER A 391 -17.75 23.33 -6.55
C SER A 391 -17.83 23.01 -5.06
N ARG A 392 -18.04 24.05 -4.24
CA ARG A 392 -17.97 23.93 -2.78
C ARG A 392 -18.96 22.92 -2.20
N ASP A 393 -20.14 22.81 -2.79
CA ASP A 393 -21.16 21.83 -2.40
C ASP A 393 -20.70 20.39 -2.60
N LEU A 394 -20.06 20.09 -3.73
CA LEU A 394 -19.47 18.76 -3.99
C LEU A 394 -18.26 18.49 -3.11
N ALA A 395 -17.43 19.50 -2.85
CA ALA A 395 -16.29 19.38 -1.94
C ALA A 395 -16.72 19.07 -0.49
N ASP A 396 -17.76 19.76 0.00
CA ASP A 396 -18.32 19.53 1.33
C ASP A 396 -18.92 18.11 1.44
N LEU A 397 -19.65 17.66 0.40
CA LEU A 397 -20.19 16.30 0.34
C LEU A 397 -19.09 15.24 0.29
N ALA A 398 -18.06 15.42 -0.54
CA ALA A 398 -16.93 14.51 -0.64
C ALA A 398 -16.20 14.38 0.71
N SER A 399 -16.01 15.50 1.41
CA SER A 399 -15.37 15.55 2.72
C SER A 399 -16.17 14.79 3.78
N LEU A 400 -17.50 14.95 3.78
CA LEU A 400 -18.40 14.20 4.66
C LEU A 400 -18.35 12.69 4.36
N GLU A 401 -18.53 12.29 3.10
CA GLU A 401 -18.52 10.87 2.72
C GLU A 401 -17.18 10.21 3.01
N ALA A 402 -16.06 10.89 2.74
CA ALA A 402 -14.73 10.39 3.04
C ALA A 402 -14.49 10.19 4.55
N ALA A 403 -15.06 11.06 5.41
CA ALA A 403 -15.00 10.90 6.85
C ALA A 403 -15.81 9.69 7.33
N LEU A 404 -16.99 9.47 6.74
CA LEU A 404 -17.88 8.34 7.04
C LEU A 404 -17.34 6.99 6.53
N ALA A 405 -16.73 6.95 5.34
CA ALA A 405 -16.23 5.73 4.71
C ALA A 405 -14.90 5.24 5.34
N HIS A 406 -14.11 6.16 5.88
CA HIS A 406 -12.79 5.88 6.45
C HIS A 406 -12.67 6.43 7.88
N PRO A 407 -13.54 5.99 8.80
CA PRO A 407 -13.45 6.37 10.20
C PRO A 407 -12.17 5.78 10.76
N LEU A 408 -11.51 6.54 11.62
CA LEU A 408 -10.37 6.02 12.36
C LEU A 408 -10.87 5.21 13.56
N PRO A 409 -10.16 4.15 13.98
CA PRO A 409 -10.56 3.41 15.16
C PRO A 409 -10.51 4.32 16.39
N ALA A 410 -11.53 4.21 17.23
CA ALA A 410 -11.57 4.89 18.52
C ALA A 410 -10.49 4.35 19.45
N ASP A 411 -10.02 5.19 20.38
CA ASP A 411 -9.22 4.70 21.49
C ASP A 411 -10.11 3.95 22.49
N SER A 412 -10.34 2.67 22.22
CA SER A 412 -11.24 1.82 23.01
C SER A 412 -10.81 1.71 24.47
N GLU A 413 -9.50 1.72 24.75
CA GLU A 413 -8.96 1.77 26.11
C GLU A 413 -9.38 3.08 26.79
N ALA A 414 -9.23 4.20 26.07
CA ALA A 414 -9.55 5.49 26.64
C ALA A 414 -11.04 5.73 26.87
N LEU A 415 -11.87 5.26 25.94
CA LEU A 415 -13.31 5.27 26.08
C LEU A 415 -13.78 4.37 27.22
N ALA A 416 -13.19 3.17 27.38
CA ALA A 416 -13.62 2.22 28.41
C ALA A 416 -13.21 2.65 29.83
N LEU A 417 -12.02 3.25 29.98
CA LEU A 417 -11.52 3.68 31.28
C LEU A 417 -12.08 5.03 31.71
N GLY A 418 -12.45 5.89 30.74
CA GLY A 418 -12.95 7.23 31.00
C GLY A 418 -11.95 8.10 31.77
N THR A 419 -12.44 9.23 32.28
CA THR A 419 -11.66 10.20 33.05
C THR A 419 -11.74 9.89 34.54
N SER A 420 -10.61 9.95 35.25
CA SER A 420 -10.58 9.66 36.69
C SER A 420 -10.72 10.89 37.57
N GLU A 421 -10.38 12.09 37.05
CA GLU A 421 -10.44 13.36 37.77
C GLU A 421 -10.86 14.53 36.84
N PRO A 422 -11.53 15.58 37.37
CA PRO A 422 -11.92 16.76 36.58
C PRO A 422 -10.75 17.58 36.01
N ALA A 423 -9.53 17.38 36.50
CA ALA A 423 -8.34 18.16 36.17
C ALA A 423 -7.32 17.40 35.28
N GLU A 424 -7.72 16.30 34.65
CA GLU A 424 -6.85 15.56 33.74
C GLU A 424 -6.60 16.32 32.44
N ASP A 425 -5.40 16.13 31.88
CA ASP A 425 -5.09 16.62 30.54
C ASP A 425 -5.90 15.79 29.52
N LEU A 426 -6.60 16.48 28.64
CA LEU A 426 -7.47 15.92 27.63
C LEU A 426 -6.84 16.06 26.25
N ARG A 427 -7.12 15.11 25.39
CA ARG A 427 -6.82 15.16 23.96
C ARG A 427 -8.08 14.83 23.16
N LEU A 428 -8.07 15.23 21.90
CA LEU A 428 -9.06 14.75 20.94
C LEU A 428 -8.85 13.24 20.72
N ASP A 429 -9.94 12.47 20.71
CA ASP A 429 -9.86 11.06 20.35
C ASP A 429 -9.37 10.91 18.89
N SER A 430 -8.57 9.89 18.63
CA SER A 430 -7.96 9.70 17.30
C SER A 430 -8.97 9.34 16.21
N SER A 431 -10.19 8.92 16.58
CA SER A 431 -11.27 8.65 15.62
C SER A 431 -11.96 9.91 15.11
N VAL A 432 -11.82 11.04 15.81
CA VAL A 432 -12.59 12.25 15.54
C VAL A 432 -12.04 13.00 14.32
N VAL A 433 -12.94 13.29 13.38
CA VAL A 433 -12.74 14.15 12.22
C VAL A 433 -13.69 15.34 12.36
N LEU A 434 -13.14 16.55 12.39
CA LEU A 434 -13.93 17.79 12.44
C LEU A 434 -14.24 18.25 11.02
N LEU A 435 -15.49 18.61 10.76
CA LEU A 435 -15.99 19.04 9.45
C LEU A 435 -16.69 20.40 9.58
N GLU A 436 -16.50 21.26 8.59
CA GLU A 436 -17.28 22.51 8.43
C GLU A 436 -17.90 22.52 7.03
N LEU A 437 -19.23 22.41 6.98
CA LEU A 437 -20.02 22.27 5.75
C LEU A 437 -20.79 23.57 5.49
N ALA A 438 -20.52 24.20 4.33
CA ALA A 438 -21.25 25.37 3.86
C ALA A 438 -22.54 25.01 3.12
N PHE A 439 -22.73 23.73 2.80
CA PHE A 439 -23.93 23.18 2.17
C PHE A 439 -24.46 21.98 2.95
N ASP A 440 -25.77 21.77 2.93
CA ASP A 440 -26.40 20.62 3.58
C ASP A 440 -26.06 19.34 2.81
N ALA A 441 -24.99 18.68 3.25
CA ALA A 441 -24.58 17.38 2.74
C ALA A 441 -25.17 16.21 3.56
N LEU A 442 -25.91 16.48 4.64
CA LEU A 442 -26.54 15.43 5.45
C LEU A 442 -27.78 14.88 4.76
N GLU A 443 -28.60 15.77 4.19
CA GLU A 443 -29.73 15.39 3.36
C GLU A 443 -29.27 15.09 1.93
N ASP A 444 -29.95 14.16 1.24
CA ASP A 444 -29.73 13.89 -0.19
C ASP A 444 -30.91 14.33 -1.06
N PRO A 445 -31.19 15.65 -1.14
CA PRO A 445 -32.32 16.13 -1.89
C PRO A 445 -32.09 15.96 -3.41
N PRO A 446 -33.14 15.70 -4.20
CA PRO A 446 -33.05 15.79 -5.65
C PRO A 446 -32.78 17.25 -6.06
N GLY A 447 -31.63 17.52 -6.67
CA GLY A 447 -31.22 18.87 -7.10
C GLY A 447 -30.01 19.40 -6.33
N PRO A 448 -29.66 20.70 -6.46
CA PRO A 448 -28.52 21.31 -5.78
C PRO A 448 -28.62 21.20 -4.27
N LEU A 449 -27.49 21.07 -3.57
CA LEU A 449 -27.47 21.12 -2.11
C LEU A 449 -27.82 22.53 -1.63
N GLU A 450 -28.56 22.62 -0.52
CA GLU A 450 -28.93 23.90 0.07
C GLU A 450 -27.72 24.53 0.77
N ARG A 451 -27.52 25.84 0.58
CA ARG A 451 -26.46 26.58 1.26
C ARG A 451 -26.87 26.86 2.70
N LEU A 452 -25.98 26.58 3.63
CA LEU A 452 -26.17 26.77 5.07
C LEU A 452 -25.61 28.11 5.53
N GLU A 453 -26.44 28.90 6.20
CA GLU A 453 -26.03 30.15 6.85
C GLU A 453 -26.58 30.19 8.28
N PRO A 454 -25.76 29.88 9.30
CA PRO A 454 -24.32 29.64 9.27
C PRO A 454 -23.91 28.25 8.73
N PRO A 455 -22.62 28.03 8.40
CA PRO A 455 -22.10 26.69 8.10
C PRO A 455 -22.33 25.71 9.25
N LEU A 456 -22.70 24.48 8.91
CA LEU A 456 -22.86 23.37 9.85
C LEU A 456 -21.49 22.83 10.26
N ARG A 457 -21.30 22.61 11.56
CA ARG A 457 -20.04 22.11 12.11
C ARG A 457 -20.29 20.77 12.76
N LEU A 458 -19.53 19.77 12.35
CA LEU A 458 -19.73 18.39 12.77
C LEU A 458 -18.46 17.81 13.35
N ALA A 459 -18.61 16.89 14.31
CA ALA A 459 -17.63 15.87 14.61
C ALA A 459 -18.13 14.53 14.07
N CYS A 460 -17.33 13.91 13.20
CA CYS A 460 -17.50 12.52 12.76
C CYS A 460 -16.55 11.64 13.56
N ARG A 461 -17.03 10.58 14.19
CA ARG A 461 -16.19 9.69 15.02
C ARG A 461 -16.57 8.23 14.84
N SER A 462 -15.65 7.34 15.19
CA SER A 462 -15.96 5.92 15.39
C SER A 462 -16.28 5.67 16.86
N THR A 463 -17.21 4.77 17.16
CA THR A 463 -17.45 4.30 18.52
C THR A 463 -16.52 3.14 18.86
N GLY A 464 -16.48 2.73 20.14
CA GLY A 464 -15.75 1.53 20.54
C GLY A 464 -16.27 0.24 19.89
N GLU A 465 -17.49 0.26 19.36
CA GLU A 465 -18.12 -0.85 18.63
C GLU A 465 -17.88 -0.79 17.12
N GLY A 466 -17.21 0.26 16.63
CA GLY A 466 -16.90 0.47 15.22
C GLY A 466 -18.02 1.13 14.41
N GLU A 467 -19.09 1.59 15.06
CA GLU A 467 -20.13 2.41 14.43
C GLU A 467 -19.63 3.83 14.20
N VAL A 468 -20.15 4.52 13.17
CA VAL A 468 -19.79 5.92 12.89
C VAL A 468 -20.92 6.84 13.36
N GLU A 469 -20.57 7.85 14.14
CA GLU A 469 -21.50 8.86 14.64
C GLU A 469 -21.14 10.25 14.11
N LEU A 470 -22.17 11.06 13.87
CA LEU A 470 -22.07 12.49 13.59
C LEU A 470 -22.69 13.27 14.75
N ALA A 471 -21.96 14.25 15.26
CA ALA A 471 -22.45 15.18 16.27
C ALA A 471 -22.33 16.62 15.76
N GLU A 472 -23.44 17.36 15.80
CA GLU A 472 -23.41 18.80 15.55
C GLU A 472 -22.72 19.54 16.69
N LEU A 473 -21.87 20.50 16.34
CA LEU A 473 -21.08 21.28 17.28
C LEU A 473 -21.44 22.75 17.22
N GLU A 474 -21.57 23.36 18.39
CA GLU A 474 -21.62 24.81 18.47
C GLU A 474 -20.31 25.44 17.93
N PRO A 475 -20.35 26.65 17.32
CA PRO A 475 -19.19 27.27 16.69
C PRO A 475 -17.96 27.35 17.61
N HIS A 476 -18.18 27.76 18.86
CA HIS A 476 -17.13 27.96 19.83
C HIS A 476 -16.51 26.62 20.31
N VAL A 477 -17.30 25.54 20.34
CA VAL A 477 -16.85 24.18 20.66
C VAL A 477 -15.99 23.65 19.52
N HIS A 478 -16.45 23.76 18.29
CA HIS A 478 -15.69 23.33 17.12
C HIS A 478 -14.34 24.06 17.01
N ASP A 479 -14.31 25.37 17.24
CA ASP A 479 -13.06 26.15 17.24
C ASP A 479 -12.09 25.72 18.35
N ALA A 480 -12.60 25.36 19.53
CA ALA A 480 -11.77 24.82 20.62
C ALA A 480 -11.17 23.45 20.25
N LEU A 481 -11.99 22.55 19.69
CA LEU A 481 -11.53 21.22 19.25
C LEU A 481 -10.53 21.29 18.09
N ARG A 482 -10.73 22.23 17.15
CA ARG A 482 -9.79 22.45 16.04
C ARG A 482 -8.44 22.95 16.54
N LYS A 483 -8.42 23.90 17.47
CA LYS A 483 -7.17 24.36 18.12
C LYS A 483 -6.47 23.21 18.85
N LEU A 484 -7.24 22.33 19.50
CA LEU A 484 -6.69 21.14 20.15
C LEU A 484 -6.05 20.18 19.13
N ALA A 485 -6.72 19.93 18.00
CA ALA A 485 -6.18 19.09 16.92
C ALA A 485 -4.88 19.68 16.33
N GLU A 486 -4.81 21.01 16.17
CA GLU A 486 -3.62 21.71 15.66
C GLU A 486 -2.44 21.69 16.67
N ALA A 487 -2.73 21.75 17.97
CA ALA A 487 -1.69 21.78 19.02
C ALA A 487 -0.89 20.47 19.16
N SER A 488 -1.30 19.38 18.50
CA SER A 488 -0.60 18.08 18.47
C SER A 488 -0.26 17.51 19.86
N GLY A 489 -1.12 17.74 20.86
CA GLY A 489 -0.88 17.30 22.24
C GLY A 489 -2.09 17.49 23.15
N ALA A 490 -1.93 17.03 24.40
CA ALA A 490 -2.95 17.16 25.42
C ALA A 490 -2.94 18.55 26.07
N VAL A 491 -4.12 19.01 26.49
CA VAL A 491 -4.29 20.27 27.21
C VAL A 491 -5.18 20.05 28.44
N ALA A 492 -4.89 20.79 29.51
CA ALA A 492 -5.81 20.85 30.64
C ALA A 492 -7.19 21.31 30.16
N GLY A 493 -8.27 20.64 30.59
CA GLY A 493 -9.63 20.95 30.12
C GLY A 493 -10.01 22.45 30.27
N ALA A 494 -9.55 23.09 31.34
CA ALA A 494 -9.75 24.53 31.57
C ALA A 494 -9.11 25.44 30.52
N ALA A 495 -8.06 24.98 29.82
CA ALA A 495 -7.38 25.75 28.78
C ALA A 495 -8.16 25.81 27.46
N LEU A 496 -9.16 24.93 27.26
CA LEU A 496 -10.02 24.94 26.07
C LEU A 496 -11.03 26.10 26.09
N GLY A 497 -11.24 26.75 27.24
CA GLY A 497 -12.22 27.85 27.38
C GLY A 497 -13.68 27.38 27.30
N LEU A 498 -13.93 26.09 27.50
CA LEU A 498 -15.27 25.48 27.54
C LEU A 498 -15.76 25.38 28.99
N ASP A 499 -17.07 25.48 29.20
CA ASP A 499 -17.65 25.23 30.53
C ASP A 499 -17.61 23.73 30.89
N GLN A 500 -17.84 23.46 32.18
CA GLN A 500 -17.74 22.08 32.71
C GLN A 500 -18.82 21.15 32.15
N GLU A 501 -19.99 21.66 31.80
CA GLU A 501 -21.08 20.87 31.24
C GLU A 501 -20.76 20.43 29.82
N THR A 502 -20.24 21.37 29.01
CA THR A 502 -19.76 21.13 27.65
C THR A 502 -18.60 20.15 27.64
N LEU A 503 -17.60 20.33 28.53
CA LEU A 503 -16.48 19.38 28.66
C LEU A 503 -16.97 17.98 29.03
N ALA A 504 -17.87 17.87 30.02
CA ALA A 504 -18.44 16.60 30.43
C ALA A 504 -19.23 15.93 29.30
N SER A 505 -19.97 16.70 28.50
CA SER A 505 -20.70 16.21 27.32
C SER A 505 -19.73 15.67 26.26
N LEU A 506 -18.69 16.43 25.90
CA LEU A 506 -17.68 15.99 24.94
C LEU A 506 -16.97 14.70 25.37
N GLN A 507 -16.70 14.55 26.67
CA GLN A 507 -16.13 13.33 27.24
C GLN A 507 -17.12 12.16 27.22
N ALA A 508 -18.39 12.40 27.58
CA ALA A 508 -19.44 11.38 27.55
C ALA A 508 -19.70 10.87 26.12
N HIS A 509 -19.58 11.74 25.13
CA HIS A 509 -19.63 11.40 23.71
C HIS A 509 -18.28 10.93 23.14
N GLY A 510 -17.25 10.73 23.97
CA GLY A 510 -15.96 10.19 23.54
C GLY A 510 -15.20 11.04 22.51
N LEU A 511 -15.53 12.33 22.40
CA LEU A 511 -14.79 13.27 21.55
C LEU A 511 -13.48 13.69 22.20
N LEU A 512 -13.51 13.85 23.52
CA LEU A 512 -12.33 14.10 24.35
C LEU A 512 -12.05 12.88 25.22
N VAL A 513 -10.80 12.44 25.21
CA VAL A 513 -10.33 11.32 26.03
C VAL A 513 -9.12 11.77 26.88
N PRO A 514 -8.88 11.12 28.03
CA PRO A 514 -7.66 11.38 28.79
C PRO A 514 -6.41 11.12 27.97
N ASP A 515 -5.38 11.95 28.14
CA ASP A 515 -4.08 11.67 27.55
C ASP A 515 -3.40 10.46 28.22
N ARG A 516 -3.43 10.42 29.56
CA ARG A 516 -2.78 9.39 30.38
C ARG A 516 -3.54 9.12 31.66
N TRP A 517 -3.70 7.84 32.01
CA TRP A 517 -4.14 7.43 33.35
C TRP A 517 -2.98 7.44 34.33
N ARG A 518 -3.19 8.01 35.51
CA ARG A 518 -2.22 7.94 36.61
C ARG A 518 -2.66 6.84 37.57
N VAL A 519 -1.84 5.80 37.72
CA VAL A 519 -2.00 4.87 38.84
C VAL A 519 -1.59 5.62 40.10
N ARG A 520 -2.57 6.05 40.90
CA ARG A 520 -2.30 6.61 42.23
C ARG A 520 -1.60 5.52 43.05
N ARG A 521 -0.29 5.67 43.26
CA ARG A 521 0.37 5.00 44.38
C ARG A 521 -0.07 5.76 45.61
N GLU A 522 -1.15 5.30 46.25
CA GLU A 522 -1.35 5.64 47.65
C GLU A 522 -0.06 5.27 48.36
N SER A 523 0.58 6.26 49.00
CA SER A 523 1.65 6.00 49.95
C SER A 523 1.08 5.04 50.98
N ILE A 524 1.41 3.75 50.85
CA ILE A 524 1.14 2.76 51.88
C ILE A 524 1.89 3.29 53.12
N PRO A 525 1.16 3.63 54.20
CA PRO A 525 1.75 4.27 55.38
C PRO A 525 2.81 3.41 56.06
#